data_AF-A0A1T5D1D7-F1
#
_entry.id   AF-A0A1T5D1D7-F1
#
_cell.length_a   1.000
_cell.length_b   1.000
_cell.length_c   1.000
_cell.angle_alpha   90.00
_cell.angle_beta   90.00
_cell.angle_gamma   90.00
#
_symmetry.space_group_name_H-M   'P 1'
#
loop_
_entity.id
_entity.type
_entity.pdbx_description
1 polymer ?
#
loop_
_entity_poly.entity_id
_entity_poly.type
_entity_poly.pdbx_seq_one_letter_code
_entity_poly.pdbx_strand_id
1 'polypeptide(L)'
;MGFIAPLAFYAVISFVFIILLSARVSFVNAGRPSVFFGFFTALSLIVCAALWYSMESIQETGFVLTILVLVLLNELITGKALFMEYNSSQISPGLCREIGNDMIGQMVEADRSGAEHADIYVLKSESDDNWPIALGGLPMIKNTLRHYKILRRDFDITLIPSDEITEKYHLINEK
;
A
#
# COMPACT_ATOMS: atom_id res chain seq x y z
N MET A 1 13.22 10.87 32.48
CA MET A 1 13.60 9.45 32.26
C MET A 1 12.43 8.46 32.26
N GLY A 2 11.33 8.66 33.01
CA GLY A 2 10.28 7.64 33.20
C GLY A 2 9.61 7.09 31.93
N PHE A 3 9.53 7.86 30.84
CA PHE A 3 8.88 7.44 29.59
C PHE A 3 9.80 6.76 28.57
N ILE A 4 11.12 6.96 28.66
CA ILE A 4 12.07 6.43 27.66
C ILE A 4 12.26 4.92 27.81
N ALA A 5 12.38 4.42 29.05
CA ALA A 5 12.59 2.99 29.29
C ALA A 5 11.42 2.10 28.82
N PRO A 6 10.14 2.46 29.08
CA PRO A 6 9.00 1.73 28.51
C PRO A 6 8.97 1.75 26.98
N LEU A 7 9.29 2.89 26.35
CA LEU A 7 9.34 3.01 24.88
C LEU A 7 10.46 2.15 24.27
N ALA A 8 11.64 2.15 24.90
CA ALA A 8 12.76 1.32 24.47
C ALA A 8 12.44 -0.18 24.60
N PHE A 9 11.80 -0.58 25.70
CA PHE A 9 11.34 -1.95 25.88
C PHE A 9 10.30 -2.35 24.82
N TYR A 10 9.31 -1.49 24.55
CA TYR A 10 8.33 -1.68 23.49
C TYR A 10 8.98 -1.82 22.11
N ALA A 11 9.97 -0.98 21.80
CA ALA A 11 10.69 -1.03 20.53
C ALA A 11 11.43 -2.37 20.35
N VAL A 12 12.16 -2.83 21.38
CA VAL A 12 12.89 -4.10 21.34
C VAL A 12 11.94 -5.30 21.18
N ILE A 13 10.87 -5.35 21.99
CA ILE A 13 9.89 -6.44 21.89
C ILE A 13 9.19 -6.43 20.53
N SER A 14 8.80 -5.26 20.03
CA SER A 14 8.18 -5.12 18.70
C SER A 14 9.11 -5.60 17.61
N PHE A 15 10.40 -5.23 17.66
CA PHE A 15 11.39 -5.66 16.68
C PHE A 15 11.57 -7.18 16.66
N VAL A 16 11.76 -7.80 17.83
CA VAL A 16 11.89 -9.26 17.95
C VAL A 16 10.62 -9.97 17.48
N PHE A 17 9.46 -9.48 17.90
CA PHE A 17 8.16 -10.03 17.50
C PHE A 17 7.97 -9.98 15.99
N ILE A 18 8.27 -8.84 15.36
CA ILE A 18 8.16 -8.65 13.91
C ILE A 18 9.08 -9.61 13.15
N ILE A 19 10.32 -9.81 13.60
CA ILE A 19 11.25 -10.76 12.98
C ILE A 19 10.71 -12.18 13.08
N LEU A 20 10.26 -12.61 14.25
CA LEU A 20 9.72 -13.95 14.48
C LEU A 20 8.44 -14.19 13.67
N LEU A 21 7.54 -13.21 13.64
CA LEU A 21 6.30 -13.28 12.87
C LEU A 21 6.59 -13.35 11.37
N SER A 22 7.52 -12.53 10.87
CA SER A 22 7.94 -12.56 9.47
C SER A 22 8.56 -13.90 9.11
N ALA A 23 9.46 -14.43 9.94
CA ALA A 23 10.04 -15.76 9.74
C ALA A 23 8.98 -16.88 9.72
N ARG A 24 7.89 -16.74 10.49
CA ARG A 24 6.80 -17.73 10.54
C ARG A 24 5.86 -17.70 9.33
N VAL A 25 5.60 -16.51 8.78
CA VAL A 25 4.61 -16.31 7.70
C VAL A 25 5.29 -16.32 6.34
N SER A 26 6.32 -15.50 6.14
CA SER A 26 7.14 -15.44 4.93
C SER A 26 8.34 -14.52 5.18
N PHE A 27 9.55 -15.01 4.95
CA PHE A 27 10.78 -14.22 5.16
C PHE A 27 10.79 -12.92 4.34
N VAL A 28 10.07 -12.88 3.21
CA VAL A 28 9.91 -11.70 2.35
C VAL A 28 9.27 -10.53 3.11
N ASN A 29 8.40 -10.82 4.10
CA ASN A 29 7.78 -9.79 4.91
C ASN A 29 8.78 -9.04 5.80
N ALA A 30 9.90 -9.66 6.18
CA ALA A 30 10.97 -8.99 6.92
C ALA A 30 11.69 -7.93 6.07
N GLY A 31 11.54 -7.96 4.75
CA GLY A 31 12.05 -6.93 3.85
C GLY A 31 11.09 -5.75 3.65
N ARG A 32 9.85 -5.82 4.14
CA ARG A 32 8.81 -4.80 3.88
C ARG A 32 8.87 -3.68 4.93
N PRO A 33 9.16 -2.42 4.54
CA PRO A 33 9.22 -1.31 5.50
C PRO A 33 7.92 -1.10 6.28
N SER A 34 6.77 -1.38 5.66
CA SER A 34 5.45 -1.28 6.30
C SER A 34 5.27 -2.21 7.50
N VAL A 35 5.98 -3.35 7.54
CA VAL A 35 5.95 -4.30 8.65
C VAL A 35 6.69 -3.75 9.87
N PHE A 36 7.72 -2.92 9.65
CA PHE A 36 8.51 -2.28 10.71
C PHE A 36 7.96 -0.93 11.15
N PHE A 37 6.81 -0.50 10.63
CA PHE A 37 6.24 0.81 10.92
C PHE A 37 6.13 1.08 12.42
N GLY A 38 5.57 0.15 13.20
CA GLY A 38 5.43 0.30 14.66
C GLY A 38 6.77 0.40 15.40
N PHE A 39 7.81 -0.31 14.93
CA PHE A 39 9.16 -0.20 15.46
C PHE A 39 9.76 1.19 15.19
N PHE A 40 9.64 1.69 13.94
CA PHE A 40 10.14 3.02 13.59
C PHE A 40 9.38 4.12 14.33
N THR A 41 8.06 4.00 14.52
CA THR A 41 7.28 4.92 15.35
C THR A 41 7.81 4.98 16.79
N ALA A 42 8.13 3.84 17.39
CA ALA A 42 8.70 3.81 18.74
C ALA A 42 10.06 4.51 18.81
N LEU A 43 10.93 4.27 17.81
CA LEU A 43 12.23 4.93 17.70
C LEU A 43 12.08 6.46 17.58
N SER A 44 11.16 6.93 16.75
CA SER A 44 10.82 8.35 16.59
C SER A 44 10.39 8.99 17.91
N LEU A 45 9.55 8.30 18.70
CA LEU A 45 9.12 8.79 20.01
C LEU A 45 10.27 8.85 21.03
N ILE A 46 11.20 7.90 21.00
CA ILE A 46 12.40 7.92 21.85
C ILE A 46 13.27 9.12 21.51
N VAL A 47 13.50 9.41 20.22
CA VAL A 47 14.26 10.59 19.78
C VAL A 47 13.57 11.87 20.25
N CYS A 48 12.26 11.97 20.10
CA CYS A 48 11.49 13.11 20.59
C CYS A 48 11.60 13.29 22.11
N ALA A 49 11.49 12.21 22.88
CA ALA A 49 11.63 12.26 24.34
C ALA A 49 13.05 12.64 24.79
N ALA A 50 14.08 12.19 24.06
CA ALA A 50 15.48 12.56 24.31
C ALA A 50 15.76 14.04 23.98
N LEU A 51 15.21 14.54 22.86
CA LEU A 51 15.29 15.95 22.49
C LEU A 51 14.58 16.83 23.52
N TRP A 52 13.35 16.48 23.91
CA TRP A 52 12.62 17.17 24.97
C TRP A 52 13.42 17.27 26.27
N TYR A 53 13.98 16.14 26.72
CA TYR A 53 14.82 16.10 27.93
C TYR A 53 16.08 16.97 27.79
N SER A 54 16.68 17.02 26.60
CA SER A 54 17.87 17.84 26.35
C SER A 54 17.57 19.34 26.31
N MET A 55 16.29 19.71 26.16
CA MET A 55 15.82 21.10 26.06
C MET A 55 15.09 21.58 27.32
N GLU A 56 15.21 20.86 28.44
CA GLU A 56 14.53 21.16 29.70
C GLU A 56 14.90 22.54 30.28
N SER A 57 16.03 23.12 29.84
CA SER A 57 16.46 24.49 30.17
C SER A 57 15.71 25.60 29.41
N ILE A 58 14.92 25.28 28.38
CA ILE A 58 14.16 26.22 27.53
C ILE A 58 12.74 25.67 27.33
N GLN A 59 11.93 25.72 28.41
CA GLN A 59 10.65 25.01 28.52
C GLN A 59 9.64 25.28 27.40
N GLU A 60 9.57 26.51 26.87
CA GLU A 60 8.58 26.86 25.84
C GLU A 60 8.99 26.41 24.43
N THR A 61 10.30 26.43 24.14
CA THR A 61 10.82 26.08 22.80
C THR A 61 10.93 24.58 22.60
N GLY A 62 11.18 23.81 23.67
CA GLY A 62 11.25 22.36 23.62
C GLY A 62 9.96 21.70 23.14
N PHE A 63 8.80 22.29 23.47
CA PHE A 63 7.48 21.71 23.11
C PHE A 63 7.20 21.89 21.62
N VAL A 64 7.40 23.12 21.14
CA VAL A 64 7.21 23.48 19.74
C VAL A 64 8.15 22.66 18.85
N LEU A 65 9.43 22.51 19.24
CA LEU A 65 10.38 21.73 18.45
C LEU A 65 10.00 20.24 18.43
N THR A 66 9.55 19.67 19.55
CA THR A 66 9.12 18.27 19.62
C THR A 66 7.94 18.00 18.69
N ILE A 67 6.92 18.87 18.70
CA ILE A 67 5.80 18.76 17.76
C ILE A 67 6.28 18.93 16.31
N LEU A 68 7.17 19.89 16.04
CA LEU A 68 7.70 20.12 14.70
C LEU A 68 8.45 18.88 14.17
N VAL A 69 9.26 18.23 15.02
CA VAL A 69 9.96 16.99 14.68
C VAL A 69 8.97 15.86 14.41
N LEU A 70 7.89 15.73 15.17
CA LEU A 70 6.85 14.73 14.91
C LEU A 70 6.11 14.99 13.59
N VAL A 71 5.81 16.25 13.27
CA VAL A 71 5.19 16.63 11.99
C VAL A 71 6.15 16.34 10.83
N LEU A 72 7.42 16.69 10.96
CA LEU A 72 8.44 16.43 9.94
C LEU A 72 8.69 14.93 9.76
N LEU A 73 8.72 14.15 10.84
CA LEU A 73 8.83 12.69 10.78
C LEU A 73 7.58 12.08 10.14
N ASN A 74 6.39 12.58 10.47
CA ASN A 74 5.16 12.14 9.83
C ASN A 74 5.18 12.45 8.33
N GLU A 75 5.51 13.69 7.92
CA GLU A 75 5.64 14.04 6.50
C GLU A 75 6.75 13.27 5.78
N LEU A 76 7.87 12.97 6.45
CA LEU A 76 8.90 12.11 5.89
C LEU A 76 8.31 10.71 5.63
N ILE A 77 7.67 10.14 6.65
CA ILE A 77 7.11 8.79 6.61
C ILE A 77 5.98 8.73 5.59
N THR A 78 4.93 9.56 5.70
CA THR A 78 3.73 9.57 4.85
C THR A 78 3.89 10.31 3.53
N GLY A 79 5.03 10.97 3.31
CA GLY A 79 5.30 11.71 2.10
C GLY A 79 5.24 10.82 0.88
N LYS A 80 4.80 11.40 -0.25
CA LYS A 80 4.67 10.72 -1.55
C LYS A 80 5.95 10.03 -2.03
N ALA A 81 7.11 10.40 -1.46
CA ALA A 81 8.41 9.80 -1.76
C ALA A 81 8.66 8.45 -1.07
N LEU A 82 8.00 8.16 0.07
CA LEU A 82 8.26 6.95 0.88
C LEU A 82 7.10 5.94 0.87
N PHE A 83 5.84 6.39 0.84
CA PHE A 83 4.70 5.54 0.46
C PHE A 83 4.24 5.88 -0.95
N MET A 84 4.96 5.39 -1.94
CA MET A 84 4.39 5.28 -3.28
C MET A 84 3.24 4.27 -3.23
N GLU A 85 2.16 4.54 -3.98
CA GLU A 85 1.08 3.57 -4.17
C GLU A 85 1.70 2.23 -4.59
N TYR A 86 1.37 1.17 -3.87
CA TYR A 86 1.94 -0.16 -4.11
C TYR A 86 1.60 -0.59 -5.54
N ASN A 87 2.60 -0.56 -6.41
CA ASN A 87 2.57 -1.27 -7.68
C ASN A 87 3.88 -2.04 -7.80
N SER A 88 3.78 -3.29 -8.25
CA SER A 88 4.93 -4.20 -8.36
C SER A 88 5.92 -3.84 -9.44
N SER A 89 5.55 -2.92 -10.34
CA SER A 89 6.21 -2.76 -11.63
C SER A 89 6.70 -1.33 -11.88
N GLN A 90 6.81 -0.52 -10.83
CA GLN A 90 7.16 0.92 -10.90
C GLN A 90 6.30 1.71 -11.90
N ILE A 91 5.05 1.28 -12.09
CA ILE A 91 4.08 1.91 -12.97
C ILE A 91 3.68 3.27 -12.39
N SER A 92 3.56 4.30 -13.21
CA SER A 92 3.11 5.60 -12.71
C SER A 92 1.68 5.52 -12.16
N PRO A 93 1.32 6.26 -11.10
CA PRO A 93 -0.04 6.26 -10.56
C PRO A 93 -1.12 6.62 -11.60
N GLY A 94 -0.78 7.51 -12.55
CA GLY A 94 -1.65 7.85 -13.67
C GLY A 94 -1.96 6.64 -14.54
N LEU A 95 -0.93 5.89 -14.92
CA LEU A 95 -1.08 4.68 -15.74
C LEU A 95 -1.84 3.57 -14.99
N CYS A 96 -1.57 3.37 -13.69
CA CYS A 96 -2.35 2.45 -12.85
C CYS A 96 -3.86 2.80 -12.86
N ARG A 97 -4.19 4.10 -12.80
CA ARG A 97 -5.58 4.57 -12.85
C ARG A 97 -6.20 4.33 -14.23
N GLU A 98 -5.46 4.56 -15.30
CA GLU A 98 -5.93 4.30 -16.66
C GLU A 98 -6.25 2.82 -16.88
N ILE A 99 -5.34 1.93 -16.47
CA ILE A 99 -5.55 0.47 -16.52
C ILE A 99 -6.79 0.09 -15.69
N GLY A 100 -6.91 0.59 -14.46
CA GLY A 100 -8.06 0.32 -13.60
C GLY A 100 -9.38 0.78 -14.21
N ASN A 101 -9.41 1.98 -14.80
CA ASN A 101 -10.58 2.51 -15.49
C ASN A 101 -10.95 1.71 -16.74
N ASP A 102 -9.97 1.19 -17.48
CA ASP A 102 -10.20 0.34 -18.64
C ASP A 102 -10.89 -0.97 -18.25
N MET A 103 -10.42 -1.62 -17.18
CA MET A 103 -11.07 -2.82 -16.65
C MET A 103 -12.50 -2.54 -16.17
N ILE A 104 -12.71 -1.44 -15.44
CA ILE A 104 -14.05 -1.03 -15.00
C ILE A 104 -14.94 -0.75 -16.22
N GLY A 105 -14.39 -0.11 -17.26
CA GLY A 105 -15.08 0.15 -18.53
C GLY A 105 -15.58 -1.13 -19.19
N GLN A 106 -14.72 -2.16 -19.30
CA GLN A 106 -15.10 -3.47 -19.82
C GLN A 106 -16.24 -4.10 -19.01
N MET A 107 -16.21 -4.02 -17.67
CA MET A 107 -17.30 -4.52 -16.82
C MET A 107 -18.61 -3.76 -17.01
N VAL A 108 -18.54 -2.44 -17.12
CA VAL A 108 -19.73 -1.59 -17.34
C VAL A 108 -20.34 -1.87 -18.70
N GLU A 109 -19.52 -2.12 -19.72
CA GLU A 109 -20.01 -2.47 -21.06
C GLU A 109 -20.67 -3.85 -21.07
N ALA A 110 -20.11 -4.83 -20.34
CA ALA A 110 -20.75 -6.13 -20.14
C ALA A 110 -22.10 -6.02 -19.42
N ASP A 111 -22.20 -5.20 -18.37
CA ASP A 111 -23.47 -4.94 -17.67
C ASP A 111 -24.52 -4.30 -18.59
N ARG A 112 -24.09 -3.36 -19.44
CA ARG A 112 -24.96 -2.65 -20.40
C ARG A 112 -25.45 -3.54 -21.53
N SER A 113 -24.57 -4.39 -22.07
CA SER A 113 -24.93 -5.37 -23.10
C SER A 113 -25.82 -6.49 -22.55
N GLY A 114 -25.88 -6.61 -21.22
CA GLY A 114 -26.71 -7.58 -20.53
C GLY A 114 -26.12 -8.98 -20.56
N ALA A 115 -24.80 -9.10 -20.74
CA ALA A 115 -24.09 -10.36 -20.76
C ALA A 115 -24.23 -11.11 -19.44
N GLU A 116 -24.32 -12.44 -19.51
CA GLU A 116 -24.26 -13.32 -18.34
C GLU A 116 -22.81 -13.65 -17.95
N HIS A 117 -21.89 -13.52 -18.92
CA HIS A 117 -20.47 -13.76 -18.78
C HIS A 117 -19.67 -12.67 -19.49
N ALA A 118 -18.56 -12.23 -18.89
CA ALA A 118 -17.68 -11.21 -19.46
C ALA A 118 -16.21 -11.60 -19.35
N ASP A 119 -15.53 -11.59 -20.49
CA ASP A 119 -14.08 -11.67 -20.56
C ASP A 119 -13.49 -10.27 -20.33
N ILE A 120 -12.74 -10.12 -19.24
CA ILE A 120 -12.06 -8.88 -18.89
C ILE A 120 -10.58 -9.05 -19.20
N TYR A 121 -10.12 -8.34 -20.23
CA TYR A 121 -8.75 -8.37 -20.69
C TYR A 121 -7.89 -7.48 -19.81
N VAL A 122 -6.81 -8.07 -19.30
CA VAL A 122 -5.89 -7.42 -18.35
C VAL A 122 -4.45 -7.57 -18.83
N LEU A 123 -3.54 -6.83 -18.19
CA LEU A 123 -2.11 -6.94 -18.43
C LEU A 123 -1.65 -8.38 -18.19
N LYS A 124 -0.80 -8.87 -19.09
CA LYS A 124 -0.12 -10.14 -18.89
C LYS A 124 1.03 -9.96 -17.91
N SER A 125 1.21 -10.91 -17.01
CA SER A 125 2.29 -10.90 -16.03
C SER A 125 2.65 -12.30 -15.61
N GLU A 126 3.86 -12.44 -15.10
CA GLU A 126 4.35 -13.67 -14.47
C GLU A 126 3.90 -13.82 -13.01
N SER A 127 3.37 -12.75 -12.41
CA SER A 127 2.85 -12.73 -11.04
C SER A 127 1.40 -12.24 -11.02
N ASP A 128 0.54 -13.02 -10.36
CA ASP A 128 -0.91 -12.81 -10.26
C ASP A 128 -1.33 -11.96 -9.04
N ASP A 129 -0.37 -11.53 -8.21
CA ASP A 129 -0.63 -11.07 -6.84
C ASP A 129 -0.56 -9.54 -6.63
N ASN A 130 -0.07 -8.77 -7.61
CA ASN A 130 0.21 -7.34 -7.39
C ASN A 130 -0.53 -6.40 -8.34
N TRP A 131 -1.31 -5.44 -7.82
CA TRP A 131 -1.99 -4.42 -8.64
C TRP A 131 -0.99 -3.58 -9.47
N PRO A 132 -1.32 -3.10 -10.69
CA PRO A 132 -2.57 -3.25 -11.46
C PRO A 132 -2.74 -4.60 -12.16
N ILE A 133 -1.88 -5.56 -11.80
CA ILE A 133 -1.76 -6.87 -12.44
C ILE A 133 -2.48 -7.95 -11.61
N ALA A 134 -2.78 -7.68 -10.34
CA ALA A 134 -3.35 -8.64 -9.39
C ALA A 134 -4.71 -9.19 -9.83
N LEU A 135 -4.70 -10.42 -10.33
CA LEU A 135 -5.89 -11.14 -10.80
C LEU A 135 -6.85 -11.45 -9.64
N GLY A 136 -6.33 -11.59 -8.41
CA GLY A 136 -7.12 -11.96 -7.22
C GLY A 136 -8.06 -10.86 -6.68
N GLY A 137 -7.84 -9.59 -7.02
CA GLY A 137 -8.62 -8.46 -6.47
C GLY A 137 -9.96 -8.20 -7.17
N LEU A 138 -10.17 -8.78 -8.34
CA LEU A 138 -11.28 -8.43 -9.22
C LEU A 138 -12.69 -8.72 -8.63
N PRO A 139 -12.92 -9.84 -7.90
CA PRO A 139 -14.19 -10.07 -7.24
C PRO A 139 -14.54 -8.97 -6.22
N MET A 140 -13.54 -8.42 -5.51
CA MET A 140 -13.75 -7.31 -4.57
C MET A 140 -14.13 -6.03 -5.32
N ILE A 141 -13.51 -5.77 -6.47
CA ILE A 141 -13.86 -4.64 -7.34
C ILE A 141 -15.30 -4.78 -7.83
N LYS A 142 -15.67 -5.93 -8.40
CA LYS A 142 -17.04 -6.20 -8.87
C LYS A 142 -18.07 -5.95 -7.77
N ASN A 143 -17.82 -6.48 -6.57
CA ASN A 143 -18.70 -6.28 -5.42
C ASN A 143 -18.81 -4.81 -5.01
N THR A 144 -17.70 -4.08 -5.03
CA THR A 144 -17.67 -2.63 -4.74
C THR A 144 -18.49 -1.86 -5.77
N LEU A 145 -18.29 -2.12 -7.07
CA LEU A 145 -19.03 -1.46 -8.14
C LEU A 145 -20.54 -1.74 -8.07
N ARG A 146 -20.93 -2.98 -7.72
CA ARG A 146 -22.35 -3.33 -7.47
C ARG A 146 -22.92 -2.65 -6.24
N HIS A 147 -22.15 -2.55 -5.15
CA HIS A 147 -22.56 -1.84 -3.95
C HIS A 147 -22.91 -0.38 -4.25
N TYR A 148 -22.05 0.30 -5.03
CA TYR A 148 -22.25 1.68 -5.47
C TYR A 148 -23.16 1.84 -6.70
N LYS A 149 -23.84 0.77 -7.14
CA LYS A 149 -24.78 0.77 -8.28
C LYS A 149 -24.18 1.23 -9.61
N ILE A 150 -22.86 1.12 -9.76
CA ILE A 150 -22.17 1.33 -11.04
C ILE A 150 -22.46 0.15 -11.98
N LEU A 151 -22.40 -1.07 -11.43
CA LEU A 151 -22.93 -2.27 -12.09
C LEU A 151 -24.35 -2.54 -11.56
N ARG A 152 -25.29 -2.79 -12.48
CA ARG A 152 -26.71 -2.99 -12.15
C ARG A 152 -27.03 -4.46 -11.90
N ARG A 153 -26.34 -5.36 -12.61
CA ARG A 153 -26.56 -6.80 -12.57
C ARG A 153 -25.40 -7.53 -11.92
N ASP A 154 -25.65 -8.80 -11.63
CA ASP A 154 -24.59 -9.77 -11.42
C ASP A 154 -24.35 -10.50 -12.74
N PHE A 155 -23.09 -10.82 -12.99
CA PHE A 155 -22.65 -11.63 -14.13
C PHE A 155 -21.29 -12.22 -13.80
N ASP A 156 -20.96 -13.32 -14.44
CA ASP A 156 -19.68 -14.00 -14.26
C ASP A 156 -18.59 -13.26 -15.02
N ILE A 157 -17.40 -13.22 -14.43
CA ILE A 157 -16.24 -12.56 -15.01
C ILE A 157 -15.10 -13.55 -15.09
N THR A 158 -14.50 -13.67 -16.27
CA THR A 158 -13.22 -14.34 -16.47
C THR A 158 -12.16 -13.30 -16.80
N LEU A 159 -10.99 -13.44 -16.20
CA LEU A 159 -9.83 -12.61 -16.52
C LEU A 159 -9.02 -13.26 -17.62
N ILE A 160 -8.70 -12.48 -18.64
CA ILE A 160 -7.90 -12.94 -19.79
C ILE A 160 -6.62 -12.08 -19.84
N PRO A 161 -5.47 -12.60 -19.39
CA PRO A 161 -4.18 -11.96 -19.61
C PRO A 161 -3.94 -11.76 -21.12
N SER A 162 -3.69 -10.53 -21.55
CA SER A 162 -3.61 -10.16 -22.97
C SER A 162 -2.31 -9.45 -23.31
N ASP A 163 -1.63 -9.96 -24.35
CA ASP A 163 -0.45 -9.30 -24.94
C ASP A 163 -0.86 -7.94 -25.56
N GLU A 164 -2.07 -7.83 -26.11
CA GLU A 164 -2.60 -6.59 -26.71
C GLU A 164 -2.77 -5.47 -25.66
N ILE A 165 -3.31 -5.80 -24.47
CA ILE A 165 -3.44 -4.82 -23.37
C ILE A 165 -2.06 -4.42 -22.84
N THR A 166 -1.12 -5.36 -22.85
CA THR A 166 0.27 -5.12 -22.43
C THR A 166 0.98 -4.15 -23.38
N GLU A 167 0.80 -4.33 -24.69
CA GLU A 167 1.30 -3.43 -25.72
C GLU A 167 0.63 -2.05 -25.67
N LYS A 168 -0.70 -1.99 -25.44
CA LYS A 168 -1.49 -0.75 -25.32
C LYS A 168 -0.91 0.22 -24.30
N TYR A 169 -0.36 -0.29 -23.19
CA TYR A 169 0.21 0.53 -22.12
C TYR A 169 1.74 0.60 -22.13
N HIS A 170 2.40 0.06 -23.17
CA HIS A 170 3.86 0.05 -23.32
C HIS A 170 4.61 -0.57 -22.13
N LEU A 171 3.99 -1.53 -21.45
CA LEU A 171 4.58 -2.24 -20.32
C LEU A 171 5.23 -3.52 -20.83
N ILE A 172 6.49 -3.45 -21.24
CA ILE A 172 7.22 -4.64 -21.69
C ILE A 172 7.53 -5.48 -20.45
N ASN A 173 7.01 -6.71 -20.39
CA ASN A 173 7.53 -7.72 -19.48
C ASN A 173 8.96 -8.04 -19.93
N GLU A 174 9.95 -7.40 -19.32
CA GLU A 174 11.33 -7.87 -19.44
C GLU A 174 11.38 -9.29 -18.85
N LYS A 175 11.86 -10.23 -19.69
CA LYS A 175 12.01 -11.65 -19.39
C LYS A 175 12.95 -11.92 -18.21
#